data_AF-A0A3A5VN97-F1
#
_entry.id   AF-A0A3A5VN97-F1
#
_cell.length_a   1.000
_cell.length_b   1.000
_cell.length_c   1.000
_cell.angle_alpha   90.00
_cell.angle_beta   90.00
_cell.angle_gamma   90.00
#
_symmetry.space_group_name_H-M   'P 1'
#
loop_
_entity.id
_entity.type
_entity.pdbx_description
1 polymer ?
#
loop_
_entity_poly.entity_id
_entity_poly.type
_entity_poly.pdbx_seq_one_letter_code
_entity_poly.pdbx_strand_id
1 'polypeptide(L)'
;MTIMPGLLDLILIKEKVNGDRDNIFLMLFEKAFILIALLVIFLIGVGLGLPDWGVAVLVGGSLGPVVYGHYYFIYIRPVKKQQNLDVRTKQGTQ
;
A
#
# COMPACT_ATOMS: atom_id res chain seq x y z
N MET A 1 -40.51 -14.32 -3.88
CA MET A 1 -39.13 -14.54 -4.36
C MET A 1 -38.22 -14.57 -3.15
N THR A 2 -38.03 -15.75 -2.56
CA THR A 2 -37.26 -15.96 -1.33
C THR A 2 -35.78 -16.05 -1.68
N ILE A 3 -35.04 -14.97 -1.44
CA ILE A 3 -33.58 -14.96 -1.56
C ILE A 3 -33.06 -15.91 -0.47
N MET A 4 -32.37 -16.99 -0.87
CA MET A 4 -31.90 -18.02 0.05
C MET A 4 -30.88 -17.42 1.04
N PRO A 5 -31.12 -17.49 2.36
CA PRO A 5 -30.25 -16.87 3.36
C PRO A 5 -28.81 -17.40 3.32
N GLY A 6 -28.60 -18.66 2.91
CA GLY A 6 -27.26 -19.25 2.83
C GLY A 6 -26.35 -18.69 1.72
N LEU A 7 -26.91 -18.06 0.68
CA LEU A 7 -26.13 -17.50 -0.42
C LEU A 7 -25.55 -16.12 -0.04
N LEU A 8 -26.30 -15.35 0.74
CA LEU A 8 -25.84 -14.08 1.32
C LEU A 8 -24.75 -14.29 2.38
N ASP A 9 -24.89 -15.30 3.24
CA ASP A 9 -23.86 -15.66 4.22
C ASP A 9 -22.55 -16.09 3.54
N LEU A 10 -22.64 -16.84 2.42
CA LEU A 10 -21.47 -17.25 1.66
C LEU A 10 -20.74 -16.07 1.00
N ILE A 11 -21.50 -15.09 0.49
CA ILE A 11 -20.95 -13.84 -0.07
C ILE A 11 -20.28 -13.01 1.04
N LEU A 12 -20.93 -12.85 2.20
CA LEU A 12 -20.39 -12.13 3.35
C LEU A 12 -19.11 -12.77 3.91
N ILE A 13 -19.06 -14.11 4.02
CA ILE A 13 -17.86 -14.83 4.45
C ILE A 13 -16.74 -14.67 3.42
N LYS A 14 -17.04 -14.79 2.13
CA LYS A 14 -16.05 -14.60 1.06
C LYS A 14 -15.50 -13.17 1.06
N GLU A 15 -16.35 -12.17 1.32
CA GLU A 15 -15.97 -10.76 1.40
C GLU A 15 -15.13 -10.47 2.65
N LYS A 16 -15.49 -11.05 3.80
CA LYS A 16 -14.71 -10.96 5.05
C LYS A 16 -13.33 -11.61 4.92
N VAL A 17 -13.26 -12.81 4.32
CA VAL A 17 -11.99 -13.53 4.10
C VAL A 17 -11.11 -12.81 3.07
N ASN A 18 -11.68 -12.20 2.03
CA ASN A 18 -10.91 -11.40 1.09
C ASN A 18 -10.40 -10.09 1.71
N GLY A 19 -11.24 -9.39 2.48
CA GLY A 19 -10.83 -8.17 3.17
C GLY A 19 -9.70 -8.41 4.18
N ASP A 20 -9.71 -9.55 4.86
CA ASP A 20 -8.65 -9.92 5.81
C ASP A 20 -7.33 -10.26 5.10
N ARG A 21 -7.40 -10.91 3.92
CA ARG A 21 -6.22 -11.15 3.09
C ARG A 21 -5.62 -9.86 2.54
N ASP A 22 -6.45 -8.94 2.04
CA ASP A 22 -6.00 -7.64 1.56
C ASP A 22 -5.31 -6.85 2.70
N ASN A 23 -5.83 -6.93 3.93
CA ASN A 23 -5.21 -6.35 5.12
C ASN A 23 -3.86 -6.99 5.47
N ILE A 24 -3.72 -8.31 5.38
CA ILE A 24 -2.46 -9.02 5.67
C ILE A 24 -1.38 -8.65 4.64
N PHE A 25 -1.73 -8.58 3.36
CA PHE A 25 -0.81 -8.13 2.31
C PHE A 25 -0.42 -6.67 2.50
N LEU A 26 -1.38 -5.79 2.81
CA LEU A 26 -1.12 -4.38 3.11
C LEU A 26 -0.18 -4.22 4.32
N MET A 27 -0.40 -4.99 5.39
CA MET A 27 0.40 -4.94 6.62
C MET A 27 1.84 -5.47 6.40
N LEU A 28 2.02 -6.52 5.60
CA LEU A 28 3.35 -7.00 5.19
C LEU A 28 4.07 -6.01 4.27
N PHE A 29 3.36 -5.40 3.32
CA PHE A 29 3.91 -4.38 2.43
C PHE A 29 4.23 -3.05 3.16
N GLU A 30 3.70 -2.84 4.35
CA GLU A 30 3.88 -1.61 5.12
C GLU A 30 5.32 -1.39 5.63
N LYS A 31 6.15 -2.43 5.76
CA LYS A 31 7.56 -2.25 6.14
C LYS A 31 8.53 -3.00 5.25
N ALA A 32 8.13 -4.15 4.69
CA ALA A 32 9.00 -4.93 3.82
C ALA A 32 9.28 -4.23 2.48
N PHE A 33 8.35 -3.42 1.98
CA PHE A 33 8.49 -2.77 0.68
C PHE A 33 9.67 -1.79 0.62
N ILE A 34 9.92 -1.05 1.71
CA ILE A 34 11.06 -0.11 1.79
C ILE A 34 12.38 -0.88 1.63
N LEU A 35 12.51 -2.03 2.32
CA LEU A 35 13.71 -2.86 2.24
C LEU A 35 13.89 -3.45 0.84
N ILE A 36 12.81 -3.92 0.21
CA ILE A 36 12.86 -4.46 -1.16
C ILE A 36 13.27 -3.35 -2.15
N ALA A 37 12.70 -2.15 -2.03
CA ALA A 37 13.04 -1.02 -2.88
C ALA A 37 14.51 -0.61 -2.73
N LEU A 38 15.02 -0.51 -1.50
CA LEU A 38 16.42 -0.19 -1.24
C LEU A 38 17.36 -1.29 -1.74
N LEU A 39 16.97 -2.57 -1.63
CA LEU A 39 17.73 -3.69 -2.18
C LEU A 39 17.83 -3.60 -3.70
N VAL A 40 16.73 -3.30 -4.39
CA VAL A 40 16.74 -3.10 -5.86
C VAL A 40 17.66 -1.95 -6.25
N ILE A 41 17.61 -0.82 -5.53
CA ILE A 41 18.47 0.34 -5.78
C ILE A 41 19.94 -0.01 -5.56
N PHE A 42 20.26 -0.73 -4.49
CA PHE A 42 21.60 -1.24 -4.24
C PHE A 42 22.09 -2.13 -5.40
N LEU A 43 21.27 -3.08 -5.84
CA LEU A 43 21.61 -3.98 -6.96
C LEU A 43 21.81 -3.22 -8.27
N ILE A 44 21.07 -2.15 -8.52
CA ILE A 44 21.30 -1.26 -9.67
C ILE A 44 22.68 -0.59 -9.56
N GLY A 45 23.02 -0.05 -8.38
CA GLY A 45 24.33 0.58 -8.17
C GLY A 45 25.50 -0.37 -8.40
N VAL A 46 25.38 -1.60 -7.89
CA VAL A 46 26.36 -2.67 -8.12
C VAL A 46 26.39 -3.09 -9.60
N GLY A 47 25.23 -3.26 -10.22
CA GLY A 47 25.10 -3.66 -11.62
C GLY A 47 25.65 -2.63 -12.62
N LEU A 48 25.67 -1.34 -12.22
CA LEU A 48 26.29 -0.26 -12.98
C LEU A 48 27.80 -0.13 -12.73
N GLY A 49 28.38 -0.94 -11.83
CA GLY A 49 29.80 -0.90 -11.52
C GLY A 49 30.26 0.37 -10.79
N LEU A 50 29.36 1.00 -10.02
CA LEU A 50 29.72 2.16 -9.21
C LEU A 50 30.75 1.78 -8.14
N PRO A 51 31.68 2.68 -7.79
CA PRO A 51 32.57 2.47 -6.64
C PRO A 51 31.75 2.39 -5.35
N ASP A 52 32.28 1.72 -4.33
CA ASP A 52 31.57 1.44 -3.06
C ASP A 52 30.92 2.69 -2.44
N TRP A 53 31.65 3.82 -2.44
CA TRP A 53 31.14 5.09 -1.94
C TRP A 53 29.99 5.65 -2.80
N GLY A 54 30.01 5.42 -4.12
CA GLY A 54 28.94 5.80 -5.04
C GLY A 54 27.67 4.99 -4.81
N VAL A 55 27.80 3.69 -4.53
CA VAL A 55 26.68 2.83 -4.14
C VAL A 55 26.10 3.30 -2.80
N ALA A 56 26.95 3.63 -1.82
CA ALA A 56 26.51 4.15 -0.53
C ALA A 56 25.74 5.48 -0.65
N VAL A 57 26.22 6.40 -1.49
CA VAL A 57 25.51 7.67 -1.77
C VAL A 57 24.18 7.42 -2.49
N LEU A 58 24.12 6.48 -3.42
CA LEU A 58 22.89 6.12 -4.15
C LEU A 58 21.82 5.53 -3.21
N VAL A 59 22.21 4.58 -2.36
CA VAL A 59 21.30 3.96 -1.37
C VAL A 59 20.92 4.98 -0.28
N GLY A 60 21.88 5.73 0.23
CA GLY A 60 21.65 6.76 1.25
C GLY A 60 20.77 7.91 0.76
N GLY A 61 20.99 8.37 -0.48
CA GLY A 61 20.21 9.44 -1.10
C GLY A 61 18.78 9.01 -1.47
N SER A 62 18.59 7.72 -1.78
CA SER A 62 17.27 7.18 -2.12
C SER A 62 16.38 6.86 -0.91
N LEU A 63 16.95 6.75 0.30
CA LEU A 63 16.20 6.53 1.54
C LEU A 63 15.07 7.53 1.73
N GLY A 64 15.33 8.84 1.58
CA GLY A 64 14.31 9.88 1.73
C GLY A 64 13.14 9.73 0.76
N PRO A 65 13.38 9.72 -0.56
CA PRO A 65 12.33 9.56 -1.57
C PRO A 65 11.56 8.23 -1.46
N VAL A 66 12.23 7.11 -1.20
CA VAL A 66 11.58 5.79 -1.07
C VAL A 66 10.65 5.77 0.14
N VAL A 67 11.13 6.25 1.29
CA VAL A 67 10.36 6.32 2.52
C VAL A 67 9.18 7.29 2.36
N TYR A 68 9.41 8.48 1.78
CA TYR A 68 8.36 9.46 1.53
C TYR A 68 7.27 8.92 0.59
N GLY A 69 7.65 8.30 -0.54
CA GLY A 69 6.71 7.74 -1.50
C GLY A 69 5.88 6.61 -0.90
N HIS A 70 6.51 5.76 -0.08
CA HIS A 70 5.85 4.66 0.61
C HIS A 70 4.82 5.15 1.65
N TYR A 71 5.20 6.09 2.53
CA TYR A 71 4.25 6.69 3.49
C TYR A 71 3.12 7.46 2.80
N TYR A 72 3.41 8.18 1.71
CA TYR A 72 2.40 8.91 0.96
C TYR A 72 1.32 7.98 0.40
N PHE A 73 1.72 6.83 -0.15
CA PHE A 73 0.78 5.90 -0.78
C PHE A 73 -0.14 5.20 0.24
N ILE A 74 0.42 4.82 1.39
CA ILE A 74 -0.32 4.10 2.44
C ILE A 74 -1.24 5.03 3.22
N TYR A 75 -0.79 6.23 3.59
CA TYR A 75 -1.55 7.08 4.50
C TYR A 75 -2.42 8.12 3.78
N ILE A 76 -1.93 8.75 2.71
CA ILE A 76 -2.61 9.94 2.15
C ILE A 76 -3.72 9.55 1.17
N ARG A 77 -3.51 8.50 0.37
CA ARG A 77 -4.49 8.04 -0.63
C ARG A 77 -5.81 7.55 -0.01
N PRO A 78 -5.81 6.67 1.01
CA PRO A 78 -7.07 6.18 1.59
C PRO A 78 -7.78 7.27 2.41
N VAL A 79 -7.06 8.13 3.12
CA VAL A 79 -7.67 9.22 3.91
C VAL A 79 -8.39 10.23 3.00
N LYS A 80 -7.78 10.65 1.89
CA LYS A 80 -8.47 11.49 0.90
C LYS A 80 -9.70 10.80 0.31
N LYS A 81 -9.65 9.49 0.09
CA LYS A 81 -10.80 8.74 -0.44
C LYS A 81 -11.96 8.72 0.57
N GLN A 82 -11.70 8.53 1.85
CA GLN A 82 -12.72 8.55 2.91
C GLN A 82 -13.34 9.95 3.09
N GLN A 83 -12.52 11.00 3.09
CA GLN A 83 -13.02 12.39 3.19
C GLN A 83 -13.95 12.78 2.04
N ASN A 84 -13.65 12.36 0.80
CA ASN A 84 -14.53 12.65 -0.34
C ASN A 84 -15.88 11.93 -0.25
N LEU A 85 -15.94 10.76 0.39
CA LEU A 85 -17.19 10.03 0.62
C LEU A 85 -18.05 10.71 1.69
N ASP A 86 -17.44 11.15 2.80
CA ASP A 86 -18.15 11.90 3.84
C ASP A 86 -18.74 13.22 3.31
N VAL A 87 -17.97 13.96 2.50
CA VAL A 87 -18.45 15.21 1.88
C VAL A 87 -19.61 14.96 0.91
N ARG A 88 -19.59 13.87 0.13
CA ARG A 88 -20.72 13.52 -0.75
C ARG A 88 -21.96 13.09 0.02
N THR A 89 -21.82 12.30 1.09
CA THR A 89 -22.96 11.89 1.93
C THR A 89 -23.64 13.10 2.55
N LYS A 90 -22.87 14.12 2.99
CA LYS A 90 -23.42 15.37 3.54
C LYS A 90 -24.17 16.22 2.50
N GLN A 91 -23.82 16.15 1.22
CA GLN A 91 -24.51 16.88 0.15
C GLN A 91 -25.78 16.18 -0.38
N GLY A 92 -25.93 14.87 -0.20
CA GLY A 92 -27.11 14.12 -0.63
C GLY A 92 -28.30 14.14 0.36
N THR A 93 -28.16 14.84 1.49
CA THR A 93 -29.21 14.97 2.52
C THR A 93 -29.81 16.38 2.58
N GLN A 94 -29.64 17.20 1.54
CA GLN A 94 -30.35 18.47 1.37
C GLN A 94 -31.34 18.39 0.22
#